data_AF-A0A8J5NNR3-F1
#
_entry.id   AF-A0A8J5NNR3-F1
#
_cell.length_a   1.000
_cell.length_b   1.000
_cell.length_c   1.000
_cell.angle_alpha   90.00
_cell.angle_beta   90.00
_cell.angle_gamma   90.00
#
_symmetry.space_group_name_H-M   'P 1'
#
loop_
_entity.id
_entity.type
_entity.pdbx_description
1 polymer ?
#
loop_
_entity_poly.entity_id
_entity_poly.type
_entity_poly.pdbx_seq_one_letter_code
_entity_poly.pdbx_strand_id
1 'polypeptide(L)'
;MLQPMDLGVFQWLKNAHQKRLRDALRKGNLSFNRRDFAGPFKEIFDEGFTPAHIITGFEKSGIFPPTEVPAVSYLLKKKLKTRKAIDPALSSLLPAENRFPLASDTARDISNRYHDILSSPTLRGLESIRKIVSEAIVLEDIVRNHVEDRQGRIEKRYHQRKRGKRAKPEIRHNSDFSFGIFDLLQSGRWRR
;
A
#
# COMPACT_ATOMS: atom_id res chain seq x y z
N MET A 1 3.97 8.97 -3.04
CA MET A 1 3.63 9.47 -4.39
C MET A 1 2.83 10.74 -4.17
N LEU A 2 3.30 11.84 -4.72
CA LEU A 2 2.90 13.20 -4.37
C LEU A 2 1.95 13.70 -5.49
N GLN A 3 0.79 14.27 -5.15
CA GLN A 3 -0.26 14.57 -6.14
C GLN A 3 0.18 15.74 -7.05
N PRO A 4 0.27 15.54 -8.38
CA PRO A 4 0.82 16.53 -9.33
C PRO A 4 0.02 17.83 -9.37
N MET A 5 -1.29 17.72 -9.15
CA MET A 5 -2.21 18.84 -9.14
C MET A 5 -1.86 19.86 -8.05
N ASP A 6 -1.53 19.38 -6.85
CA ASP A 6 -1.31 20.24 -5.69
C ASP A 6 0.09 20.87 -5.65
N LEU A 7 1.08 20.23 -6.27
CA LEU A 7 2.49 20.64 -6.17
C LEU A 7 2.97 21.52 -7.30
N GLY A 8 2.34 21.40 -8.47
CA GLY A 8 2.78 22.10 -9.67
C GLY A 8 1.65 22.89 -10.30
N VAL A 9 0.57 22.21 -10.67
CA VAL A 9 -0.44 22.79 -11.56
C VAL A 9 -1.25 23.89 -10.85
N PHE A 10 -1.73 23.65 -9.63
CA PHE A 10 -2.46 24.67 -8.86
C PHE A 10 -1.58 25.80 -8.33
N GLN A 11 -0.26 25.62 -8.26
CA GLN A 11 0.64 26.69 -7.83
C GLN A 11 0.68 27.82 -8.86
N TRP A 12 0.69 27.50 -10.15
CA TRP A 12 0.65 28.49 -11.23
C TRP A 12 -0.68 29.26 -11.25
N LEU A 13 -1.79 28.56 -11.01
CA LEU A 13 -3.11 29.19 -10.85
C LEU A 13 -3.14 30.18 -9.68
N LYS A 14 -2.59 29.80 -8.52
CA LYS A 14 -2.49 30.69 -7.35
C LYS A 14 -1.67 31.93 -7.65
N ASN A 15 -0.56 31.78 -8.37
CA ASN A 15 0.31 32.90 -8.74
C ASN A 15 -0.38 33.88 -9.71
N ALA A 16 -1.08 33.36 -10.73
CA ALA A 16 -1.85 34.17 -11.68
C ALA A 16 -3.00 34.91 -10.97
N HIS A 17 -3.69 34.23 -10.05
CA HIS A 17 -4.72 34.86 -9.24
C HIS A 17 -4.15 35.99 -8.35
N GLN A 18 -3.05 35.75 -7.65
CA GLN A 18 -2.38 36.77 -6.83
C GLN A 18 -1.88 37.96 -7.64
N LYS A 19 -1.45 37.75 -8.89
CA LYS A 19 -1.06 38.82 -9.81
C LYS A 19 -2.26 39.72 -10.13
N ARG A 20 -3.40 39.13 -10.52
CA ARG A 20 -4.64 39.88 -10.79
C ARG A 20 -5.18 40.62 -9.56
N LEU A 21 -5.10 40.00 -8.38
CA LEU A 21 -5.48 40.64 -7.13
C LEU A 21 -4.60 41.87 -6.84
N ARG A 22 -3.28 41.76 -7.02
CA ARG A 22 -2.35 42.88 -6.85
C ARG A 22 -2.60 44.01 -7.85
N ASP A 23 -2.93 43.69 -9.09
CA ASP A 23 -3.26 44.69 -10.11
C ASP A 23 -4.59 45.40 -9.83
N ALA A 24 -5.58 44.69 -9.26
CA ALA A 24 -6.84 45.28 -8.82
C ALA A 24 -6.64 46.23 -7.62
N LEU A 25 -5.81 45.83 -6.64
CA LEU A 25 -5.46 46.67 -5.49
C LEU A 25 -4.69 47.93 -5.92
N ARG A 26 -3.78 47.82 -6.89
CA ARG A 26 -3.04 48.97 -7.46
C ARG A 26 -3.95 49.99 -8.16
N LYS A 27 -5.10 49.56 -8.66
CA LYS A 27 -6.11 50.42 -9.30
C LYS A 27 -7.07 51.07 -8.30
N GLY A 28 -6.83 50.91 -7.00
CA GLY A 28 -7.62 51.52 -5.93
C GLY A 28 -8.88 50.75 -5.54
N ASN A 29 -9.06 49.51 -6.03
CA ASN A 29 -10.25 48.71 -5.74
C ASN A 29 -10.05 47.91 -4.44
N LEU A 30 -10.53 48.45 -3.31
CA LEU A 30 -10.28 47.92 -1.96
C LEU A 30 -11.22 46.76 -1.56
N SER A 31 -12.31 46.54 -2.29
CA SER A 31 -13.21 45.40 -2.09
C SER A 31 -13.14 44.46 -3.30
N PHE A 32 -12.73 43.21 -3.08
CA PHE A 32 -12.72 42.17 -4.11
C PHE A 32 -13.81 41.13 -3.81
N ASN A 33 -14.94 41.21 -4.50
CA ASN A 33 -16.07 40.31 -4.31
C ASN A 33 -15.99 39.09 -5.25
N ARG A 34 -16.78 38.05 -4.94
CA ARG A 34 -16.88 36.84 -5.78
C ARG A 34 -17.27 37.13 -7.24
N ARG A 35 -18.03 38.20 -7.48
CA ARG A 35 -18.40 38.65 -8.84
C ARG A 35 -17.21 39.25 -9.60
N ASP A 36 -16.33 39.96 -8.89
CA ASP A 36 -15.09 40.54 -9.43
C ASP A 36 -14.05 39.47 -9.74
N PHE A 37 -14.20 38.28 -9.13
CA PHE A 37 -13.42 37.09 -9.46
C PHE A 37 -13.98 36.32 -10.66
N ALA A 38 -15.30 36.22 -10.79
CA ALA A 38 -15.95 35.40 -11.82
C ALA A 38 -15.66 35.89 -13.25
N GLY A 39 -15.58 37.21 -13.46
CA GLY A 39 -15.22 37.81 -14.74
C GLY A 39 -13.82 37.43 -15.23
N PRO A 40 -12.74 37.72 -14.47
CA PRO A 40 -11.36 37.40 -14.86
C PRO A 40 -10.98 35.93 -14.64
N PHE A 41 -11.84 35.10 -14.05
CA PHE A 41 -11.51 33.71 -13.74
C PHE A 41 -11.04 32.92 -14.96
N LYS A 42 -11.70 33.10 -16.11
CA LYS A 42 -11.32 32.42 -17.36
C LYS A 42 -9.89 32.79 -17.78
N GLU A 43 -9.53 34.07 -17.69
CA GLU A 43 -8.19 34.54 -18.03
C GLU A 43 -7.13 34.03 -17.03
N ILE A 44 -7.47 34.00 -15.74
CA ILE A 44 -6.60 33.42 -14.69
C ILE A 44 -6.39 31.92 -14.92
N PHE A 45 -7.45 31.23 -15.33
CA PHE A 45 -7.42 29.81 -15.63
C PHE A 45 -6.54 29.53 -16.86
N ASP A 46 -6.72 30.27 -17.95
CA ASP A 46 -5.95 30.11 -19.18
C ASP A 46 -4.45 30.49 -18.97
N GLU A 47 -4.15 31.50 -18.13
CA GLU A 47 -2.78 31.88 -17.74
C GLU A 47 -2.13 30.84 -16.80
N GLY A 48 -2.91 30.25 -15.90
CA GLY A 48 -2.45 29.25 -14.94
C GLY A 48 -2.25 27.86 -15.55
N PHE A 49 -3.18 27.40 -16.39
CA PHE A 49 -3.21 26.06 -16.98
C PHE A 49 -2.68 26.04 -18.42
N THR A 50 -1.43 26.46 -18.60
CA THR A 50 -0.75 26.27 -19.88
C THR A 50 -0.22 24.84 -20.02
N PRO A 51 -0.06 24.31 -21.24
CA PRO A 51 0.54 22.99 -21.46
C PRO A 51 1.91 22.84 -20.77
N ALA A 52 2.73 23.89 -20.77
CA ALA A 52 4.02 23.92 -20.09
C ALA A 52 3.89 23.83 -18.56
N HIS A 53 2.94 24.53 -17.95
CA HIS A 53 2.69 24.46 -16.50
C HIS A 53 2.17 23.08 -16.08
N ILE A 54 1.36 22.44 -16.93
CA ILE A 54 0.88 21.08 -16.70
C ILE A 54 2.06 20.10 -16.75
N ILE A 55 2.86 20.12 -17.83
CA ILE A 55 4.00 19.21 -17.99
C ILE A 55 4.99 19.35 -16.82
N THR A 56 5.37 20.58 -16.47
CA THR A 56 6.28 20.84 -15.34
C THR A 56 5.72 20.38 -14.00
N GLY A 57 4.39 20.43 -13.80
CA GLY A 57 3.76 19.91 -12.59
C GLY A 57 3.84 18.39 -12.46
N PHE A 58 3.69 17.68 -13.58
CA PHE A 58 3.83 16.23 -13.64
C PHE A 58 5.30 15.76 -13.59
N GLU A 59 6.23 16.57 -14.07
CA GLU A 59 7.68 16.36 -13.90
C GLU A 59 8.07 16.45 -12.42
N LYS A 60 7.62 17.50 -11.72
CA LYS A 60 7.90 17.70 -10.29
C LYS A 60 7.31 16.60 -9.41
N SER A 61 6.20 15.98 -9.81
CA SER A 61 5.64 14.83 -9.09
C SER A 61 6.37 13.52 -9.36
N GLY A 62 7.32 13.50 -10.29
CA GLY A 62 8.05 12.30 -10.72
C GLY A 62 7.17 11.29 -11.48
N ILE A 63 6.05 11.77 -12.05
CA ILE A 63 5.12 10.96 -12.86
C ILE A 63 5.44 11.12 -14.35
N PHE A 64 6.05 12.25 -14.73
CA PHE A 64 6.51 12.54 -16.08
C PHE A 64 8.04 12.72 -16.12
N PRO A 65 8.74 12.25 -17.19
CA PRO A 65 8.21 11.39 -18.24
C PRO A 65 7.73 10.05 -17.66
N PRO A 66 6.71 9.40 -18.25
CA PRO A 66 6.19 8.11 -17.79
C PRO A 66 7.23 7.03 -18.06
N THR A 67 8.30 7.03 -17.25
CA THR A 67 9.39 6.07 -17.34
C THR A 67 9.11 4.93 -16.37
N GLU A 68 9.37 3.70 -16.77
CA GLU A 68 9.16 2.52 -15.92
C GLU A 68 10.12 2.46 -14.72
N VAL A 69 11.19 3.25 -14.74
CA VAL A 69 12.32 3.18 -13.79
C VAL A 69 11.93 3.37 -12.31
N PRO A 70 11.09 4.35 -11.92
CA PRO A 70 10.68 4.50 -10.52
C PRO A 70 9.81 3.33 -10.03
N ALA A 71 8.93 2.81 -10.89
CA ALA A 71 8.07 1.68 -10.57
C ALA A 71 8.88 0.38 -10.44
N VAL A 72 9.77 0.11 -11.40
CA VAL A 72 10.63 -1.07 -11.41
C VAL A 72 11.61 -1.05 -10.23
N SER A 73 12.24 0.10 -9.94
CA SER A 73 13.18 0.23 -8.80
C SER A 73 12.47 0.05 -7.44
N TYR A 74 11.24 0.56 -7.29
CA TYR A 74 10.43 0.32 -6.10
C TYR A 74 10.08 -1.17 -5.95
N LEU A 75 9.67 -1.84 -7.04
CA LEU A 75 9.39 -3.27 -7.03
C LEU A 75 10.65 -4.10 -6.73
N LEU A 76 11.81 -3.71 -7.24
CA LEU A 76 13.09 -4.34 -6.93
C LEU A 76 13.43 -4.19 -5.45
N LYS A 77 13.35 -2.96 -4.89
CA LYS A 77 13.55 -2.69 -3.47
C LYS A 77 12.59 -3.50 -2.59
N LYS A 78 11.32 -3.62 -3.00
CA LYS A 78 10.32 -4.42 -2.29
C LYS A 78 10.66 -5.91 -2.33
N LYS A 79 11.07 -6.44 -3.50
CA LYS A 79 11.52 -7.83 -3.64
C LYS A 79 12.76 -8.12 -2.80
N LEU A 80 13.72 -7.20 -2.75
CA LEU A 80 14.93 -7.33 -1.92
C LEU A 80 14.59 -7.34 -0.42
N LYS A 81 13.64 -6.51 0.03
CA LYS A 81 13.17 -6.54 1.43
C LYS A 81 12.51 -7.88 1.80
N THR A 82 11.72 -8.46 0.89
CA THR A 82 11.11 -9.79 1.10
C THR A 82 12.09 -10.96 0.93
N ARG A 83 13.22 -10.74 0.25
CA ARG A 83 14.30 -11.71 0.06
C ARG A 83 15.51 -11.44 0.97
N LYS A 84 15.35 -10.70 2.07
CA LYS A 84 16.34 -10.84 3.16
C LYS A 84 16.28 -12.30 3.55
N ALA A 85 17.34 -13.05 3.19
CA ALA A 85 17.50 -14.43 3.59
C ALA A 85 17.35 -14.43 5.11
N ILE A 86 16.33 -15.14 5.59
CA ILE A 86 16.25 -15.49 7.00
C ILE A 86 17.57 -16.17 7.27
N ASP A 87 18.38 -15.59 8.15
CA ASP A 87 19.64 -16.18 8.57
C ASP A 87 19.36 -17.65 8.94
N PRO A 88 20.05 -18.65 8.37
CA PRO A 88 19.83 -20.04 8.71
C PRO A 88 19.95 -20.32 10.22
N ALA A 89 20.64 -19.46 10.98
CA ALA A 89 20.67 -19.49 12.44
C ALA A 89 19.32 -19.12 13.10
N LEU A 90 18.40 -18.42 12.43
CA LEU A 90 17.08 -18.12 12.98
C LEU A 90 16.23 -19.38 13.13
N SER A 91 16.38 -20.37 12.24
CA SER A 91 15.64 -21.63 12.35
C SER A 91 16.04 -22.44 13.58
N SER A 92 17.30 -22.35 14.04
CA SER A 92 17.76 -23.00 15.27
C SER A 92 17.36 -22.24 16.54
N LEU A 93 17.04 -20.95 16.44
CA LEU A 93 16.50 -20.14 17.53
C LEU A 93 14.99 -20.31 17.74
N LEU A 94 14.31 -20.97 16.79
CA LEU A 94 12.89 -21.28 16.95
C LEU A 94 12.72 -22.39 17.98
N PRO A 95 11.69 -22.31 18.84
CA PRO A 95 11.33 -23.39 19.73
C PRO A 95 11.05 -24.68 18.95
N ALA A 96 11.46 -25.83 19.50
CA ALA A 96 11.18 -27.13 18.89
C ALA A 96 9.67 -27.35 18.68
N GLU A 97 9.29 -27.92 17.53
CA GLU A 97 7.88 -28.12 17.16
C GLU A 97 7.14 -29.02 18.16
N ASN A 98 7.83 -30.02 18.72
CA ASN A 98 7.27 -30.95 19.70
C ASN A 98 7.45 -30.52 21.16
N ARG A 99 7.74 -29.24 21.44
CA ARG A 99 8.04 -28.74 22.80
C ARG A 99 6.91 -28.98 23.80
N PHE A 100 5.65 -28.83 23.39
CA PHE A 100 4.49 -29.00 24.25
C PHE A 100 4.21 -30.48 24.53
N PRO A 101 4.10 -31.39 23.55
CA PRO A 101 3.94 -32.82 23.85
C PRO A 101 5.10 -33.35 24.71
N LEU A 102 6.34 -32.93 24.42
CA LEU A 102 7.51 -33.31 25.24
C LEU A 102 7.41 -32.81 26.69
N ALA A 103 7.00 -31.56 26.91
CA ALA A 103 6.80 -31.01 28.26
C ALA A 103 5.68 -31.74 29.03
N SER A 104 4.61 -32.14 28.34
CA SER A 104 3.52 -32.92 28.94
C SER A 104 3.99 -34.32 29.34
N ASP A 105 4.71 -35.00 28.45
CA ASP A 105 5.22 -36.35 28.70
C ASP A 105 6.26 -36.37 29.81
N THR A 106 7.15 -35.38 29.85
CA THR A 106 8.14 -35.23 30.94
C THR A 106 7.48 -34.95 32.28
N ALA A 107 6.48 -34.06 32.34
CA ALA A 107 5.72 -33.82 33.57
C ALA A 107 4.99 -35.09 34.06
N ARG A 108 4.42 -35.87 33.14
CA ARG A 108 3.79 -37.16 33.44
C ARG A 108 4.80 -38.18 33.95
N ASP A 109 5.95 -38.30 33.29
CA ASP A 109 7.00 -39.25 33.66
C ASP A 109 7.58 -38.95 35.04
N ILE A 110 7.86 -37.68 35.35
CA ILE A 110 8.31 -37.24 36.68
C ILE A 110 7.25 -37.54 37.74
N SER A 111 5.99 -37.20 37.45
CA SER A 111 4.88 -37.46 38.37
C SER A 111 4.72 -38.95 38.68
N ASN A 112 4.93 -39.82 37.69
CA ASN A 112 4.79 -41.27 37.87
C ASN A 112 5.99 -41.89 38.59
N ARG A 113 7.22 -41.49 38.22
CA ARG A 113 8.45 -42.07 38.79
C ARG A 113 8.67 -41.70 40.25
N TYR A 114 8.31 -40.48 40.62
CA TYR A 114 8.58 -39.94 41.95
C TYR A 114 7.29 -39.72 42.76
N HIS A 115 6.19 -40.37 42.37
CA HIS A 115 4.88 -40.21 43.01
C HIS A 115 4.95 -40.35 44.53
N ASP A 116 5.70 -41.34 45.02
CA ASP A 116 5.76 -41.66 46.46
C ASP A 116 6.74 -40.78 47.25
N ILE A 117 7.61 -40.04 46.56
CA ILE A 117 8.66 -39.20 47.17
C ILE A 117 8.27 -37.72 47.11
N LEU A 118 7.56 -37.30 46.05
CA LEU A 118 7.18 -35.91 45.86
C LEU A 118 6.04 -35.51 46.79
N SER A 119 6.13 -34.28 47.30
CA SER A 119 5.07 -33.71 48.11
C SER A 119 3.79 -33.48 47.30
N SER A 120 2.63 -33.57 47.96
CA SER A 120 1.33 -33.27 47.34
C SER A 120 1.28 -31.91 46.61
N PRO A 121 1.86 -30.81 47.15
CA PRO A 121 1.97 -29.55 46.41
C PRO A 121 2.73 -29.68 45.09
N THR A 122 3.84 -30.44 45.06
CA THR A 122 4.65 -30.64 43.85
C THR A 122 3.89 -31.45 42.80
N LEU A 123 3.21 -32.52 43.21
CA LEU A 123 2.37 -33.34 42.31
C LEU A 123 1.24 -32.52 41.69
N ARG A 124 0.55 -31.69 42.49
CA ARG A 124 -0.46 -30.76 41.98
C ARG A 124 0.11 -29.74 41.00
N GLY A 125 1.35 -29.27 41.24
CA GLY A 125 2.07 -28.41 40.31
C GLY A 125 2.30 -29.08 38.95
N LEU A 126 2.74 -30.34 38.95
CA LEU A 126 2.94 -31.13 37.72
C LEU A 126 1.63 -31.37 36.96
N GLU A 127 0.52 -31.62 37.67
CA GLU A 127 -0.80 -31.71 37.05
C GLU A 127 -1.25 -30.40 36.41
N SER A 128 -1.02 -29.27 37.07
CA SER A 128 -1.32 -27.94 36.50
C SER A 128 -0.49 -27.67 35.26
N ILE A 129 0.80 -28.00 35.26
CA ILE A 129 1.67 -27.90 34.08
C ILE A 129 1.08 -28.73 32.93
N ARG A 130 0.68 -29.97 33.19
CA ARG A 130 0.07 -30.84 32.18
C ARG A 130 -1.19 -30.24 31.58
N LYS A 131 -2.06 -29.63 32.40
CA LYS A 131 -3.27 -28.93 31.92
C LYS A 131 -2.93 -27.74 31.02
N ILE A 132 -2.03 -26.87 31.45
CA ILE A 132 -1.59 -25.69 30.68
C ILE A 132 -0.99 -26.12 29.33
N VAL A 133 -0.16 -27.16 29.34
CA VAL A 133 0.48 -27.68 28.13
C VAL A 133 -0.57 -28.31 27.20
N SER A 134 -1.55 -29.03 27.73
CA SER A 134 -2.64 -29.59 26.91
C SER A 134 -3.47 -28.49 26.23
N GLU A 135 -3.73 -27.38 26.92
CA GLU A 135 -4.41 -26.22 26.34
C GLU A 135 -3.55 -25.60 25.24
N ALA A 136 -2.23 -25.45 25.46
CA ALA A 136 -1.31 -24.93 24.46
C ALA A 136 -1.27 -25.79 23.18
N ILE A 137 -1.34 -27.12 23.30
CA ILE A 137 -1.41 -28.04 22.14
C ILE A 137 -2.68 -27.78 21.33
N VAL A 138 -3.83 -27.64 21.99
CA VAL A 138 -5.11 -27.35 21.31
C VAL A 138 -5.07 -25.99 20.63
N LEU A 139 -4.53 -24.97 21.30
CA LEU A 139 -4.39 -23.63 20.72
C LEU A 139 -3.47 -23.63 19.50
N GLU A 140 -2.37 -24.39 19.54
CA GLU A 140 -1.47 -24.54 18.39
C GLU A 140 -2.21 -25.13 17.17
N ASP A 141 -3.04 -26.14 17.39
CA ASP A 141 -3.83 -26.74 16.31
C ASP A 141 -4.85 -25.76 15.70
N ILE A 142 -5.54 -24.98 16.53
CA ILE A 142 -6.45 -23.93 16.07
C ILE A 142 -5.70 -22.90 15.20
N VAL A 143 -4.53 -22.46 15.63
CA VAL A 143 -3.71 -21.51 14.87
C VAL A 143 -3.26 -22.13 13.55
N ARG A 144 -2.82 -23.39 13.56
CA ARG A 144 -2.39 -24.13 12.35
C ARG A 144 -3.53 -24.21 11.34
N ASN A 145 -4.71 -24.66 11.76
CA ASN A 145 -5.91 -24.74 10.93
C ASN A 145 -6.31 -23.36 10.36
N HIS A 146 -6.19 -22.29 11.16
CA HIS A 146 -6.46 -20.93 10.69
C HIS A 146 -5.47 -20.46 9.62
N VAL A 147 -4.18 -20.77 9.79
CA VAL A 147 -3.13 -20.44 8.82
C VAL A 147 -3.37 -21.20 7.51
N GLU A 148 -3.69 -22.49 7.59
CA GLU A 148 -3.99 -23.33 6.42
C GLU A 148 -5.22 -22.82 5.63
N ASP A 149 -6.33 -22.50 6.30
CA ASP A 149 -7.50 -21.90 5.62
C ASP A 149 -7.13 -20.62 4.89
N ARG A 150 -6.35 -19.73 5.55
CA ARG A 150 -5.92 -18.48 4.95
C ARG A 150 -5.02 -18.71 3.74
N GLN A 151 -4.08 -19.65 3.81
CA GLN A 151 -3.23 -20.02 2.67
C GLN A 151 -4.09 -20.54 1.51
N GLY A 152 -5.02 -21.46 1.76
CA GLY A 152 -5.94 -21.97 0.74
C GLY A 152 -6.82 -20.88 0.10
N ARG A 153 -7.28 -19.90 0.88
CA ARG A 153 -8.02 -18.74 0.35
C ARG A 153 -7.16 -17.83 -0.52
N ILE A 154 -5.89 -17.62 -0.15
CA ILE A 154 -4.93 -16.86 -0.95
C ILE A 154 -4.69 -17.56 -2.29
N GLU A 155 -4.47 -18.88 -2.27
CA GLU A 155 -4.26 -19.69 -3.47
C GLU A 155 -5.49 -19.68 -4.39
N LYS A 156 -6.69 -19.90 -3.84
CA LYS A 156 -7.95 -19.81 -4.60
C LYS A 156 -8.09 -18.45 -5.30
N ARG A 157 -7.83 -17.35 -4.58
CA ARG A 157 -7.85 -15.99 -5.15
C ARG A 157 -6.77 -15.80 -6.22
N TYR A 158 -5.58 -16.35 -6.02
CA TYR A 158 -4.50 -16.30 -7.00
C TYR A 158 -4.90 -17.00 -8.30
N HIS A 159 -5.46 -18.22 -8.23
CA HIS A 159 -5.93 -18.97 -9.39
C HIS A 159 -7.12 -18.29 -10.09
N GLN A 160 -8.06 -17.71 -9.35
CA GLN A 160 -9.16 -16.93 -9.91
C GLN A 160 -8.65 -15.72 -10.72
N ARG A 161 -7.69 -14.96 -10.17
CA ARG A 161 -7.05 -13.84 -10.89
C ARG A 161 -6.29 -14.29 -12.13
N LYS A 162 -5.63 -15.45 -12.08
CA LYS A 162 -4.93 -16.02 -13.24
C LYS A 162 -5.92 -16.46 -14.34
N ARG A 163 -7.09 -16.99 -13.98
CA ARG A 163 -8.17 -17.34 -14.91
C ARG A 163 -8.84 -16.11 -15.52
N GLY A 164 -9.18 -15.10 -14.73
CA GLY A 164 -9.80 -13.85 -15.22
C GLY A 164 -8.90 -13.04 -16.17
N LYS A 165 -7.57 -13.23 -16.11
CA LYS A 165 -6.64 -12.62 -17.08
C LYS A 165 -6.60 -13.31 -18.44
N ARG A 166 -7.09 -14.55 -18.58
CA ARG A 166 -7.13 -15.27 -19.87
C ARG A 166 -8.29 -14.84 -20.78
N ALA A 167 -9.27 -14.11 -20.23
CA ALA A 167 -10.46 -13.66 -20.95
C ALA A 167 -10.59 -12.13 -20.96
N LYS A 168 -9.48 -11.41 -21.15
CA LYS A 168 -9.61 -10.09 -21.78
C LYS A 168 -9.60 -10.35 -23.29
N PRO A 169 -10.74 -10.25 -24.00
CA PRO A 169 -10.65 -9.90 -25.41
C PRO A 169 -9.84 -8.61 -25.48
N GLU A 170 -8.88 -8.54 -26.41
CA GLU A 170 -8.32 -7.26 -26.83
C GLU A 170 -9.50 -6.34 -27.10
N ILE A 171 -9.70 -5.37 -26.20
CA ILE A 171 -10.60 -4.27 -26.45
C ILE A 171 -9.93 -3.53 -27.61
N ARG A 172 -10.35 -3.83 -28.83
CA ARG A 172 -10.21 -2.91 -29.95
C ARG A 172 -10.83 -1.60 -29.44
N HIS A 173 -9.97 -0.62 -29.25
CA HIS A 173 -10.37 0.74 -28.90
C HIS A 173 -11.33 1.24 -29.98
N ASN A 174 -12.64 1.15 -29.73
CA ASN A 174 -13.59 2.07 -30.37
C ASN A 174 -13.39 3.42 -29.70
N SER A 175 -12.99 4.36 -30.52
CA SER A 175 -12.33 5.63 -30.24
C SER A 175 -13.31 6.76 -29.94
N ASP A 176 -14.33 6.58 -29.10
CA ASP A 176 -15.40 7.58 -29.00
C ASP A 176 -15.61 8.21 -27.61
N PHE A 177 -14.83 7.87 -26.58
CA PHE A 177 -15.04 8.45 -25.24
C PHE A 177 -13.77 8.78 -24.46
N SER A 178 -12.81 9.43 -25.11
CA SER A 178 -11.74 10.18 -24.42
C SER A 178 -10.96 11.12 -25.37
N PHE A 179 -11.65 11.78 -26.29
CA PHE A 179 -11.10 12.94 -26.99
C PHE A 179 -11.28 14.17 -26.10
N GLY A 180 -10.20 14.76 -25.59
CA GLY A 180 -10.34 16.02 -24.86
C GLY A 180 -9.07 16.71 -24.39
N ILE A 181 -7.99 16.00 -24.07
CA ILE A 181 -6.77 16.68 -23.57
C ILE A 181 -5.48 16.11 -24.19
N PHE A 182 -5.43 14.81 -24.49
CA PHE A 182 -4.22 14.19 -25.03
C PHE A 182 -4.03 14.39 -26.56
N ASP A 183 -5.11 14.38 -27.34
CA ASP A 183 -5.05 14.63 -28.80
C ASP A 183 -4.73 16.08 -29.18
N LEU A 184 -4.94 17.03 -28.26
CA LEU A 184 -4.54 18.43 -28.46
C LEU A 184 -3.01 18.63 -28.39
N LEU A 185 -2.30 17.66 -27.78
CA LEU A 185 -0.85 17.71 -27.59
C LEU A 185 -0.06 16.98 -28.69
N GLN A 186 -0.69 16.07 -29.44
CA GLN A 186 -0.05 15.35 -30.54
C GLN A 186 -0.35 15.89 -31.94
N SER A 187 -1.39 16.71 -32.11
CA SER A 187 -1.89 17.10 -33.45
C SER A 187 -1.25 18.33 -34.09
N GLY A 188 -0.11 18.84 -33.60
CA GLY A 188 0.82 19.69 -34.36
C GLY A 188 0.24 20.84 -35.20
N ARG A 189 -0.96 21.34 -34.90
CA ARG A 189 -1.69 22.29 -35.73
C ARG A 189 -1.83 23.62 -35.00
N TRP A 190 -0.70 24.30 -34.88
CA TRP A 190 -0.65 25.74 -34.60
C TRP A 190 -0.05 26.44 -35.83
N ARG A 191 -0.91 26.76 -36.80
CA ARG A 191 -0.62 27.79 -37.80
C ARG A 191 -1.85 28.67 -38.01
N ARG A 192 -1.60 29.97 -37.79
CA ARG A 192 -2.42 31.18 -37.95
C ARG A 192 -3.35 31.51 -36.80
#